data_AF-T1ER70-F1
#
_entry.id   AF-T1ER70-F1
#
_cell.length_a   1.000
_cell.length_b   1.000
_cell.length_c   1.000
_cell.angle_alpha   90.00
_cell.angle_beta   90.00
_cell.angle_gamma   90.00
#
_symmetry.space_group_name_H-M   'P 1'
#
loop_
_entity.id
_entity.type
_entity.pdbx_description
1 polymer ?
#
loop_
_entity_poly.entity_id
_entity_poly.type
_entity_poly.pdbx_seq_one_letter_code
_entity_poly.pdbx_strand_id
1 'polypeptide(L)'
;MAPTLQQCPVCFNHYRSTPDGKLCQHGGKMKGQECSGFNNAKSQKHNPDRWINAVSSCIEQGNLSSAVRLVCSLKGLAESSPATFDKLCSIHPKIPVNRRVFPALTPTAGCVSPAEVLRAVKSFKNGSSGGLDGLRPQHLKDVFSGPLPIDDTLNPIH
;
A
#
# COMPACT_ATOMS: atom_id res chain seq x y z
N MET A 1 -21.06 6.22 -37.27
CA MET A 1 -19.79 5.45 -37.29
C MET A 1 -19.22 5.44 -35.88
N ALA A 2 -18.95 4.26 -35.32
CA ALA A 2 -18.50 4.12 -33.93
C ALA A 2 -17.05 4.63 -33.77
N PRO A 3 -16.70 5.39 -32.72
CA PRO A 3 -15.34 5.89 -32.58
C PRO A 3 -14.44 4.77 -32.05
N THR A 4 -13.39 4.44 -32.79
CA THR A 4 -12.39 3.42 -32.41
C THR A 4 -11.50 3.93 -31.27
N LEU A 5 -11.37 3.11 -30.23
CA LEU A 5 -10.41 3.30 -29.14
C LEU A 5 -9.03 2.84 -29.63
N GLN A 6 -8.06 3.73 -29.62
CA GLN A 6 -6.68 3.45 -30.03
C GLN A 6 -5.75 3.59 -28.82
N GLN A 7 -4.67 2.84 -28.76
CA GLN A 7 -3.72 2.86 -27.64
C GLN A 7 -2.48 3.69 -28.00
N CYS A 8 -2.07 4.59 -27.11
CA CYS A 8 -0.86 5.38 -27.31
C CYS A 8 0.39 4.47 -27.14
N PRO A 9 1.31 4.42 -28.12
CA PRO A 9 2.50 3.56 -28.01
C PRO A 9 3.54 4.06 -26.99
N VAL A 10 3.37 5.29 -26.46
CA VAL A 10 4.32 5.91 -25.52
C VAL A 10 3.89 5.74 -24.07
N CYS A 11 2.62 5.96 -23.75
CA CYS A 11 2.09 5.86 -22.38
C CYS A 11 1.10 4.70 -22.17
N PHE A 12 0.84 3.89 -23.22
CA PHE A 12 -0.07 2.74 -23.22
C PHE A 12 -1.52 3.01 -22.79
N ASN A 13 -1.93 4.28 -22.64
CA ASN A 13 -3.32 4.66 -22.37
C ASN A 13 -4.15 4.69 -23.66
N HIS A 14 -5.45 4.43 -23.54
CA HIS A 14 -6.38 4.51 -24.67
C HIS A 14 -6.86 5.95 -24.92
N TYR A 15 -7.04 6.32 -26.19
CA TYR A 15 -7.58 7.59 -26.63
C TYR A 15 -8.59 7.39 -27.77
N ARG A 16 -9.44 8.41 -28.00
CA ARG A 16 -10.51 8.39 -29.01
C ARG A 16 -10.16 9.36 -30.15
N SER A 17 -10.27 8.93 -31.39
CA SER A 17 -10.03 9.77 -32.58
C SER A 17 -11.36 10.21 -33.20
N THR A 18 -11.46 11.45 -33.71
CA THR A 18 -12.61 11.84 -34.55
C THR A 18 -12.38 11.49 -36.03
N PRO A 19 -13.44 11.41 -36.85
CA PRO A 19 -13.35 11.00 -38.27
C PRO A 19 -12.48 11.90 -39.15
N ASP A 20 -12.30 13.17 -38.78
CA ASP A 20 -11.56 14.17 -39.57
C ASP A 20 -10.03 14.11 -39.37
N GLY A 21 -9.52 13.03 -38.75
CA GLY A 21 -8.08 12.86 -38.48
C GLY A 21 -7.54 13.78 -37.37
N LYS A 22 -8.40 14.57 -36.71
CA LYS A 22 -8.03 15.36 -35.52
C LYS A 22 -8.08 14.48 -34.28
N LEU A 23 -6.93 14.27 -33.64
CA LEU A 23 -6.85 13.51 -32.39
C LEU A 23 -7.47 14.34 -31.24
N CYS A 24 -8.43 13.79 -30.50
CA CYS A 24 -8.90 14.39 -29.26
C CYS A 24 -7.81 14.20 -28.20
N GLN A 25 -7.24 15.30 -27.72
CA GLN A 25 -6.20 15.29 -26.69
C GLN A 25 -6.78 14.92 -25.32
N HIS A 26 -6.02 14.15 -24.55
CA HIS A 26 -6.10 14.19 -23.09
C HIS A 26 -5.31 15.42 -22.62
N GLY A 27 -6.01 16.54 -22.42
CA GLY A 27 -5.43 17.83 -22.00
C GLY A 27 -4.64 18.56 -23.10
N GLY A 28 -5.10 19.74 -23.53
CA GLY A 28 -4.53 20.55 -24.64
C GLY A 28 -2.98 20.68 -24.60
N LYS A 29 -2.20 20.74 -25.71
CA LYS A 29 -2.25 21.65 -26.87
C LYS A 29 -1.54 21.02 -28.08
N MET A 30 -1.94 21.33 -29.31
CA MET A 30 -1.47 20.64 -30.52
C MET A 30 -0.14 21.12 -31.12
N LYS A 31 0.48 20.16 -31.82
CA LYS A 31 1.36 20.19 -33.01
C LYS A 31 2.89 20.18 -32.79
N GLY A 32 3.44 18.99 -33.08
CA GLY A 32 4.87 18.70 -33.17
C GLY A 32 5.39 18.08 -31.87
N GLN A 33 5.66 16.77 -31.90
CA GLN A 33 6.37 15.95 -30.89
C GLN A 33 6.49 16.56 -29.48
N GLU A 34 5.65 16.10 -28.54
CA GLU A 34 6.11 15.68 -27.20
C GLU A 34 4.96 15.03 -26.44
N CYS A 35 5.12 13.76 -26.10
CA CYS A 35 4.20 13.07 -25.21
C CYS A 35 4.65 13.37 -23.77
N SER A 36 4.16 14.47 -23.18
CA SER A 36 4.30 14.75 -21.74
C SER A 36 3.31 13.89 -20.94
N GLY A 37 3.41 12.56 -21.14
CA GLY A 37 2.78 11.60 -20.26
C GLY A 37 3.47 11.67 -18.90
N PHE A 38 2.67 11.93 -17.85
CA PHE A 38 3.07 11.91 -16.44
C PHE A 38 3.96 13.06 -15.95
N ASN A 39 3.32 14.18 -15.62
CA ASN A 39 2.97 14.55 -14.24
C ASN A 39 2.94 16.07 -14.15
N ASN A 40 1.82 16.60 -13.64
CA ASN A 40 1.82 17.96 -13.17
C ASN A 40 2.91 18.08 -12.09
N ALA A 41 3.98 18.80 -12.40
CA ALA A 41 4.76 19.51 -11.42
C ALA A 41 3.87 20.60 -10.79
N LYS A 42 2.82 20.19 -10.07
CA LYS A 42 2.27 21.06 -9.05
C LYS A 42 3.39 21.14 -8.03
N SER A 43 4.01 22.31 -7.89
CA SER A 43 4.74 22.70 -6.70
C SER A 43 3.96 22.16 -5.50
N GLN A 44 4.42 21.05 -4.91
CA GLN A 44 3.80 20.48 -3.73
C GLN A 44 4.19 21.41 -2.58
N LYS A 45 3.43 22.49 -2.44
CA LYS A 45 3.43 23.31 -1.24
C LYS A 45 3.26 22.36 -0.06
N HIS A 46 4.07 22.57 0.98
CA HIS A 46 3.98 21.89 2.26
C HIS A 46 2.52 21.87 2.73
N ASN A 47 1.84 20.73 2.57
CA ASN A 47 0.46 20.57 2.99
C ASN A 47 0.47 20.04 4.43
N PRO A 48 0.10 20.84 5.45
CA PRO A 48 0.03 20.38 6.83
C PRO A 48 -0.92 19.18 7.00
N ASP A 49 -1.95 19.07 6.17
CA ASP A 49 -2.93 17.96 6.20
C ASP A 49 -2.28 16.63 5.84
N ARG A 50 -1.18 16.64 5.06
CA ARG A 50 -0.44 15.42 4.71
C ARG A 50 0.08 14.71 5.95
N TRP A 51 0.49 15.47 6.96
CA TRP A 51 0.97 14.91 8.22
C TRP A 51 -0.14 14.26 9.01
N ILE A 52 -1.25 15.00 9.16
CA ILE A 52 -2.42 14.59 9.92
C ILE A 52 -2.96 13.29 9.31
N ASN A 53 -3.10 13.23 7.99
CA ASN A 53 -3.56 12.03 7.29
C ASN A 53 -2.62 10.84 7.48
N ALA A 54 -1.30 11.06 7.51
CA ALA A 54 -0.33 9.99 7.76
C ALA A 54 -0.41 9.46 9.20
N VAL A 55 -0.61 10.35 10.18
CA VAL A 55 -0.82 9.97 11.59
C VAL A 55 -2.13 9.20 11.74
N SER A 56 -3.24 9.73 11.21
CA SER A 56 -4.56 9.07 11.22
C SER A 56 -4.48 7.68 10.60
N SER A 57 -3.84 7.57 9.43
CA SER A 57 -3.66 6.27 8.77
C SER A 57 -2.83 5.29 9.61
N CYS A 58 -1.83 5.75 10.36
CA CYS A 58 -1.09 4.88 11.27
C CYS A 58 -1.96 4.39 12.44
N ILE A 59 -2.86 5.23 12.96
CA ILE A 59 -3.79 4.88 14.04
C ILE A 59 -4.81 3.85 13.54
N GLU A 60 -5.43 4.11 12.39
CA GLU A 60 -6.40 3.20 11.75
C GLU A 60 -5.80 1.82 11.46
N GLN A 61 -4.50 1.75 11.18
CA GLN A 61 -3.75 0.53 10.92
C GLN A 61 -3.20 -0.17 12.18
N GLY A 62 -3.56 0.32 13.38
CA GLY A 62 -3.05 -0.20 14.66
C GLY A 62 -1.55 0.04 14.90
N ASN A 63 -0.91 0.94 14.15
CA ASN A 63 0.53 1.23 14.24
C ASN A 63 0.79 2.47 15.10
N LEU A 64 0.40 2.39 16.37
CA LEU A 64 0.49 3.50 17.33
C LEU A 64 1.93 3.99 17.51
N SER A 65 2.93 3.11 17.57
CA SER A 65 4.33 3.53 17.70
C SER A 65 4.80 4.38 16.50
N SER A 66 4.32 4.11 15.29
CA SER A 66 4.65 4.95 14.14
C SER A 66 3.87 6.25 14.14
N ALA A 67 2.61 6.25 14.58
CA ALA A 67 1.82 7.46 14.78
C ALA A 67 2.51 8.40 15.79
N VAL A 68 2.94 7.89 16.95
CA VAL A 68 3.66 8.67 17.97
C VAL A 68 4.97 9.20 17.42
N ARG A 69 5.76 8.37 16.72
CA ARG A 69 7.01 8.84 16.08
C ARG A 69 6.76 9.94 15.05
N LEU A 70 5.65 9.88 14.30
CA LEU A 70 5.27 10.93 13.37
C LEU A 70 4.84 12.20 14.12
N VAL A 71 4.01 12.11 15.16
CA VAL A 71 3.61 13.28 15.94
C VAL A 71 4.81 13.96 16.61
N CYS A 72 5.77 13.18 17.10
CA CYS A 72 6.94 13.69 17.83
C CYS A 72 8.17 13.99 16.95
N SER A 73 8.14 13.67 15.65
CA SER A 73 9.29 13.91 14.77
C SER A 73 9.36 15.35 14.31
N LEU A 74 10.50 16.00 14.59
CA LEU A 74 10.89 17.29 14.00
C LEU A 74 11.21 17.17 12.49
N LYS A 75 11.60 15.97 12.04
CA LYS A 75 11.93 15.69 10.64
C LYS A 75 10.68 15.35 9.85
N GLY A 76 10.43 16.14 8.82
CA GLY A 76 9.27 16.05 7.95
C GLY A 76 9.08 14.69 7.24
N LEU A 77 7.88 14.40 6.74
CA LEU A 77 7.67 13.32 5.76
C LEU A 77 8.50 13.62 4.51
N ALA A 78 9.20 12.61 3.98
CA ALA A 78 9.97 12.77 2.76
C ALA A 78 9.08 13.31 1.63
N GLU A 79 9.58 14.31 0.90
CA GLU A 79 8.87 14.90 -0.23
C GLU A 79 8.81 13.91 -1.39
N SER A 80 7.73 13.97 -2.17
CA SER A 80 7.60 13.19 -3.41
C SER A 80 8.44 13.83 -4.52
N SER A 81 9.76 13.67 -4.43
CA SER A 81 10.73 14.20 -5.39
C SER A 81 11.56 13.09 -6.04
N PRO A 82 12.14 13.31 -7.23
CA PRO A 82 13.07 12.37 -7.85
C PRO A 82 14.24 12.01 -6.91
N ALA A 83 14.75 12.98 -6.14
CA ALA A 83 15.82 12.75 -5.17
C ALA A 83 15.40 11.77 -4.04
N THR A 84 14.16 11.85 -3.57
CA THR A 84 13.61 10.87 -2.61
C THR A 84 13.50 9.49 -3.26
N PHE A 85 13.01 9.43 -4.50
CA PHE A 85 12.89 8.17 -5.24
C PHE A 85 14.25 7.49 -5.43
N ASP A 86 15.27 8.21 -5.88
CA ASP A 86 16.63 7.68 -6.04
C ASP A 86 17.19 7.14 -4.72
N LYS A 87 16.93 7.86 -3.62
CA LYS A 87 17.34 7.43 -2.28
C LYS A 87 16.61 6.16 -1.85
N LEU A 88 15.31 6.03 -2.13
CA LEU A 88 14.57 4.79 -1.90
C LEU A 88 15.14 3.64 -2.74
N CYS A 89 15.39 3.86 -4.03
CA CYS A 89 16.00 2.88 -4.93
C CYS A 89 17.37 2.41 -4.43
N SER A 90 18.17 3.28 -3.82
CA SER A 90 19.48 2.91 -3.24
C SER A 90 19.38 1.96 -2.04
N ILE A 91 18.25 1.94 -1.33
CA ILE A 91 18.02 1.09 -0.15
C ILE A 91 17.44 -0.26 -0.57
N HIS A 92 16.76 -0.33 -1.73
CA HIS A 92 16.17 -1.56 -2.22
C HIS A 92 17.22 -2.44 -2.91
N PRO A 93 17.27 -3.75 -2.60
CA PRO A 93 18.09 -4.66 -3.39
C PRO A 93 17.60 -4.65 -4.83
N LYS A 94 18.55 -4.65 -5.78
CA LYS A 94 18.22 -4.79 -7.21
C LYS A 94 17.39 -6.04 -7.40
N ILE A 95 16.31 -5.93 -8.17
CA ILE A 95 15.44 -7.05 -8.50
C ILE A 95 16.34 -8.18 -9.01
N PRO A 96 16.36 -9.36 -8.36
CA PRO A 96 17.13 -10.49 -8.83
C PRO A 96 16.67 -10.83 -10.24
N VAL A 97 17.62 -10.99 -11.17
CA VAL A 97 17.34 -11.39 -12.57
C VAL A 97 16.52 -12.69 -12.61
N ASN A 98 16.74 -13.57 -11.62
CA ASN A 98 15.92 -14.74 -11.37
C ASN A 98 14.76 -14.39 -10.43
N ARG A 99 13.65 -13.90 -10.99
CA ARG A 99 12.37 -13.85 -10.27
C ARG A 99 11.94 -15.29 -10.02
N ARG A 100 12.21 -15.82 -8.81
CA ARG A 100 11.76 -17.16 -8.44
C ARG A 100 10.25 -17.21 -8.63
N VAL A 101 9.80 -18.07 -9.53
CA VAL A 101 8.42 -18.53 -9.51
C VAL A 101 8.32 -19.32 -8.21
N PHE A 102 7.55 -18.81 -7.24
CA PHE A 102 7.23 -19.62 -6.07
C PHE A 102 6.52 -20.87 -6.60
N PRO A 103 7.04 -22.09 -6.31
CA PRO A 103 6.32 -23.29 -6.65
C PRO A 103 4.92 -23.15 -6.06
N ALA A 104 3.89 -23.44 -6.85
CA ALA A 104 2.55 -23.54 -6.29
C ALA A 104 2.63 -24.58 -5.17
N LEU A 105 2.51 -24.13 -3.91
CA LEU A 105 2.45 -25.04 -2.78
C LEU A 105 1.17 -25.83 -2.97
N THR A 106 1.29 -27.13 -3.21
CA THR A 106 0.15 -28.04 -3.15
C THR A 106 -0.43 -27.91 -1.74
N PRO A 107 -1.73 -27.61 -1.56
CA PRO A 107 -2.31 -27.51 -0.23
C PRO A 107 -2.16 -28.86 0.47
N THR A 108 -1.21 -28.98 1.37
CA THR A 108 -1.14 -30.11 2.28
C THR A 108 -2.31 -29.94 3.24
N ALA A 109 -3.29 -30.82 3.15
CA ALA A 109 -4.38 -30.93 4.13
C ALA A 109 -3.81 -31.46 5.46
N GLY A 110 -3.02 -30.63 6.14
CA GLY A 110 -2.52 -30.90 7.48
C GLY A 110 -3.54 -30.40 8.50
N CYS A 111 -3.82 -31.22 9.51
CA CYS A 111 -4.59 -30.79 10.67
C CYS A 111 -3.77 -29.71 11.41
N VAL A 112 -4.19 -28.45 11.34
CA VAL A 112 -3.52 -27.36 12.07
C VAL A 112 -4.20 -27.18 13.43
N SER A 113 -3.41 -27.17 14.50
CA SER A 113 -3.94 -26.93 15.85
C SER A 113 -4.19 -25.43 16.09
N PRO A 114 -5.19 -25.03 16.92
CA PRO A 114 -5.40 -23.63 17.29
C PRO A 114 -4.16 -22.94 17.87
N ALA A 115 -3.35 -23.68 18.65
CA ALA A 115 -2.11 -23.18 19.24
C ALA A 115 -1.04 -22.83 18.19
N GLU A 116 -0.98 -23.60 17.11
CA GLU A 116 -0.06 -23.36 16.00
C GLU A 116 -0.47 -22.13 15.18
N VAL A 117 -1.78 -21.97 14.93
CA VAL A 117 -2.31 -20.75 14.29
C VAL A 117 -1.98 -19.53 15.14
N LEU A 118 -2.22 -19.59 16.45
CA LEU A 118 -1.93 -18.47 17.35
C LEU A 118 -0.44 -18.12 17.39
N ARG A 119 0.44 -19.13 17.41
CA ARG A 119 1.89 -18.95 17.34
C ARG A 119 2.31 -18.31 16.02
N ALA A 120 1.75 -18.76 14.90
CA ALA A 120 2.04 -18.19 13.58
C ALA A 120 1.61 -16.71 13.51
N VAL A 121 0.41 -16.38 13.99
CA VAL A 121 -0.08 -14.99 14.01
C VAL A 121 0.78 -14.10 14.93
N LYS A 122 1.17 -14.60 16.11
CA LYS A 122 2.04 -13.85 17.03
C LYS A 122 3.48 -13.68 16.51
N SER A 123 3.92 -14.49 15.55
CA SER A 123 5.26 -14.39 14.96
C SER A 123 5.47 -13.14 14.08
N PHE A 124 4.38 -12.50 13.62
CA PHE A 124 4.49 -11.29 12.83
C PHE A 124 5.04 -10.11 13.64
N LYS A 125 6.14 -9.53 13.13
CA LYS A 125 6.72 -8.30 13.68
C LYS A 125 5.68 -7.17 13.70
N ASN A 126 5.74 -6.32 14.72
CA ASN A 126 4.87 -5.14 14.78
C ASN A 126 5.13 -4.23 13.57
N GLY A 127 4.05 -3.71 12.99
CA GLY A 127 4.14 -2.90 11.77
C GLY A 127 4.30 -3.69 10.47
N SER A 128 4.14 -5.01 10.47
CA SER A 128 4.07 -5.82 9.23
C SER A 128 2.91 -5.38 8.33
N SER A 129 3.13 -5.36 7.01
CA SER A 129 2.12 -4.96 6.01
C SER A 129 0.94 -5.93 5.94
N GLY A 130 -0.22 -5.42 5.57
CA GLY A 130 -1.43 -6.20 5.34
C GLY A 130 -1.58 -6.68 3.89
N GLY A 131 -2.58 -7.51 3.67
CA GLY A 131 -2.95 -8.01 2.34
C GLY A 131 -3.89 -7.06 1.58
N LEU A 132 -4.46 -7.57 0.49
CA LEU A 132 -5.47 -6.86 -0.32
C LEU A 132 -6.78 -6.61 0.46
N ASP A 133 -7.00 -7.39 1.51
CA ASP A 133 -8.13 -7.27 2.44
C ASP A 133 -8.01 -6.06 3.39
N GLY A 134 -6.88 -5.35 3.39
CA GLY A 134 -6.64 -4.22 4.29
C GLY A 134 -6.42 -4.63 5.75
N LEU A 135 -6.46 -5.93 6.07
CA LEU A 135 -6.19 -6.44 7.40
C LEU A 135 -4.69 -6.59 7.60
N ARG A 136 -4.20 -6.05 8.72
CA ARG A 136 -2.80 -6.18 9.11
C ARG A 136 -2.67 -7.27 10.16
N PRO A 137 -1.50 -7.92 10.28
CA PRO A 137 -1.24 -8.86 11.36
C PRO A 137 -1.51 -8.30 12.76
N GLN A 138 -1.42 -6.97 12.93
CA GLN A 138 -1.78 -6.31 14.19
C GLN A 138 -3.26 -6.48 14.53
N HIS A 139 -4.17 -6.29 13.57
CA HIS A 139 -5.61 -6.48 13.80
C HIS A 139 -5.92 -7.90 14.26
N LEU A 140 -5.27 -8.90 13.67
CA LEU A 140 -5.42 -10.29 14.11
C LEU A 140 -4.89 -10.48 15.54
N LYS A 141 -3.70 -9.95 15.84
CA LYS A 141 -3.13 -10.03 17.20
C LYS A 141 -4.05 -9.37 18.23
N ASP A 142 -4.66 -8.24 17.91
CA ASP A 142 -5.54 -7.50 18.82
C ASP A 142 -6.84 -8.30 19.08
N VAL A 143 -7.42 -8.92 18.06
CA VAL A 143 -8.58 -9.82 18.19
C VAL A 143 -8.25 -11.02 19.09
N PHE A 144 -7.09 -11.65 18.90
CA PHE A 144 -6.65 -12.77 19.75
C PHE A 144 -6.18 -12.34 21.15
N SER A 145 -6.04 -11.04 21.40
CA SER A 145 -5.64 -10.48 22.70
C SER A 145 -6.83 -10.02 23.53
N GLY A 146 -8.07 -10.34 23.12
CA GLY A 146 -9.29 -10.09 23.88
C GLY A 146 -9.20 -10.61 25.33
N PRO A 147 -10.09 -10.12 26.23
CA PRO A 147 -10.05 -10.50 27.63
C PRO A 147 -10.06 -12.03 27.71
N LEU A 148 -9.14 -12.58 28.52
CA LEU A 148 -9.16 -13.99 28.86
C LEU A 148 -10.60 -14.35 29.25
N PRO A 149 -11.08 -15.57 28.94
CA PRO A 149 -12.23 -16.10 29.66
C PRO A 149 -11.93 -15.85 31.13
N ILE A 150 -12.73 -14.99 31.77
CA ILE A 150 -12.84 -14.95 33.21
C ILE A 150 -13.05 -16.42 33.59
N ASP A 151 -12.04 -16.98 34.24
CA ASP A 151 -12.08 -18.33 34.77
C ASP A 151 -13.42 -18.47 35.50
N ASP A 152 -14.26 -19.40 35.03
CA ASP A 152 -15.51 -19.83 35.67
C ASP A 152 -15.21 -20.55 37.01
N THR A 153 -14.32 -19.99 37.83
CA THR A 153 -14.08 -20.37 39.21
C THR A 153 -14.81 -19.41 40.13
N LEU A 154 -16.11 -19.22 39.91
CA LEU A 154 -16.99 -18.91 41.03
C LEU A 154 -17.23 -20.24 41.77
N ASN A 155 -16.41 -20.44 42.81
CA ASN A 155 -16.68 -21.39 43.89
C ASN A 155 -18.17 -21.37 44.25
N PRO A 156 -18.89 -22.50 44.25
CA PRO A 156 -20.17 -22.56 44.94
C PRO A 156 -19.85 -22.44 46.44
N ILE A 157 -20.18 -21.28 47.00
CA ILE A 157 -20.22 -21.10 48.45
C ILE A 157 -21.32 -22.03 48.96
N HIS A 158 -20.93 -23.08 49.66
CA HIS A 158 -21.81 -23.91 50.48
C HIS A 158 -21.90 -23.34 51.90
#